data_AF-A0A9P7PDQ6-F1
#
_entry.id   AF-A0A9P7PDQ6-F1
#
_cell.length_a   1.000
_cell.length_b   1.000
_cell.length_c   1.000
_cell.angle_alpha   90.00
_cell.angle_beta   90.00
_cell.angle_gamma   90.00
#
_symmetry.space_group_name_H-M   'P 1'
#
loop_
_entity.id
_entity.type
_entity.pdbx_description
1 polymer ?
#
loop_
_entity_poly.entity_id
_entity_poly.type
_entity_poly.pdbx_seq_one_letter_code
_entity_poly.pdbx_strand_id
1 'polypeptide(L)'
;MTDSGLENAFELVVFATSILPSTRRSACQLTSLHLEFAKPANMLRTPASSLLRKSLVRSAPAAASRASSTAISNPTLKNIEKRWEGMPPQEQAELWMSLRDRMKGSWIDLTLQEKKAAYWIAFGPHGPRTVDPPGSGARVAWGVAVGLGVSLAIFAIIRSFAKPAPITMTKEWQEASNERLIAQKADPITGISSEGYKGKGMVQSAPKGN
;
A
#
# COMPACT_ATOMS: atom_id res chain seq x y z
N MET A 1 5.87 -50.27 -28.73
CA MET A 1 6.69 -49.82 -27.58
C MET A 1 7.61 -48.74 -28.07
N THR A 2 7.54 -47.46 -27.71
CA THR A 2 6.81 -46.75 -26.64
C THR A 2 6.63 -45.30 -27.08
N ASP A 3 5.41 -44.96 -27.48
CA ASP A 3 4.93 -43.59 -27.71
C ASP A 3 4.34 -43.08 -26.38
N SER A 4 5.22 -42.75 -25.44
CA SER A 4 4.82 -42.48 -24.03
C SER A 4 5.58 -41.30 -23.40
N GLY A 5 6.43 -40.63 -24.18
CA GLY A 5 7.26 -39.52 -23.68
C GLY A 5 6.66 -38.14 -23.90
N LEU A 6 5.79 -37.97 -24.90
CA LEU A 6 5.31 -36.66 -25.35
C LEU A 6 3.99 -36.23 -24.69
N GLU A 7 3.17 -37.16 -24.21
CA GLU A 7 1.92 -36.83 -23.52
C GLU A 7 2.15 -36.35 -22.07
N ASN A 8 3.24 -36.77 -21.43
CA ASN A 8 3.58 -36.38 -20.04
C ASN A 8 4.01 -34.91 -19.89
N ALA A 9 4.44 -34.24 -20.97
CA ALA A 9 4.82 -32.85 -20.94
C ALA A 9 3.62 -31.90 -21.06
N PHE A 10 2.52 -32.33 -21.68
CA PHE A 10 1.32 -31.52 -21.86
C PHE A 10 0.45 -31.50 -20.59
N GLU A 11 0.36 -32.62 -19.87
CA GLU A 11 -0.36 -32.73 -18.59
C GLU A 11 0.28 -31.86 -17.48
N LEU A 12 1.61 -31.73 -17.45
CA LEU A 12 2.30 -30.89 -16.45
C LEU A 12 2.05 -29.38 -16.63
N VAL A 13 1.80 -28.92 -17.86
CA VAL A 13 1.46 -27.52 -18.13
C VAL A 13 -0.01 -27.23 -17.77
N VAL A 14 -0.92 -28.18 -18.02
CA VAL A 14 -2.34 -28.02 -17.69
C VAL A 14 -2.56 -28.06 -16.17
N PHE A 15 -1.89 -28.94 -15.44
CA PHE A 15 -2.04 -29.06 -13.98
C PHE A 15 -1.49 -27.85 -13.19
N ALA A 16 -0.51 -27.13 -13.75
CA ALA A 16 0.07 -25.93 -13.12
C ALA A 16 -0.85 -24.69 -13.16
N THR A 17 -1.97 -24.73 -13.91
CA THR A 17 -2.90 -23.60 -14.03
C THR A 17 -4.06 -23.66 -13.03
N SER A 18 -4.12 -24.69 -12.18
CA SER A 18 -5.26 -24.93 -11.27
C SER A 18 -5.06 -24.41 -9.83
N ILE A 19 -4.00 -23.66 -9.53
CA ILE A 19 -3.76 -23.08 -8.20
C ILE A 19 -3.67 -21.55 -8.31
N LEU A 20 -4.79 -20.92 -8.64
CA LEU A 20 -5.03 -19.51 -8.41
C LEU A 20 -6.28 -19.37 -7.53
N PRO A 21 -6.17 -18.76 -6.33
CA PRO A 21 -7.35 -18.45 -5.55
C PRO A 21 -8.21 -17.43 -6.31
N SER A 22 -9.41 -17.88 -6.62
CA SER A 22 -10.56 -17.12 -7.10
C SER A 22 -10.68 -15.76 -6.40
N THR A 23 -10.34 -14.70 -7.13
CA THR A 23 -10.73 -13.34 -6.79
C THR A 23 -12.23 -13.22 -7.06
N ARG A 24 -13.05 -13.37 -6.02
CA ARG A 24 -14.49 -13.06 -6.07
C ARG A 24 -14.67 -11.57 -6.43
N ARG A 25 -15.01 -11.31 -7.68
CA ARG A 25 -15.65 -10.09 -8.13
C ARG A 25 -17.06 -10.03 -7.50
N SER A 26 -17.23 -9.27 -6.42
CA SER A 26 -18.55 -8.85 -5.96
C SER A 26 -19.01 -7.66 -6.79
N ALA A 27 -19.71 -7.95 -7.89
CA ALA A 27 -20.59 -6.99 -8.55
C ALA A 27 -21.88 -6.91 -7.74
N CYS A 28 -22.04 -5.87 -6.91
CA CYS A 28 -23.34 -5.52 -6.36
C CYS A 28 -24.12 -4.79 -7.45
N GLN A 29 -24.97 -5.56 -8.13
CA GLN A 29 -25.93 -5.05 -9.09
C GLN A 29 -26.96 -4.13 -8.40
N LEU A 30 -27.10 -2.96 -9.00
CA LEU A 30 -28.27 -2.10 -9.00
C LEU A 30 -29.56 -2.93 -9.09
N THR A 31 -30.42 -2.84 -8.08
CA THR A 31 -31.87 -3.08 -8.20
C THR A 31 -32.55 -1.95 -7.43
N SER A 32 -33.00 -0.94 -8.17
CA SER A 32 -34.35 -0.78 -8.69
C SER A 32 -35.30 -0.25 -7.62
N LEU A 33 -35.59 1.05 -7.75
CA LEU A 33 -36.65 1.78 -7.09
C LEU A 33 -37.97 1.00 -7.16
N HIS A 34 -38.55 0.66 -6.01
CA HIS A 34 -39.99 0.47 -5.90
C HIS A 34 -40.55 1.51 -4.93
N LEU A 35 -41.28 2.44 -5.53
CA LEU A 35 -41.93 3.58 -4.94
C LEU A 35 -43.36 3.16 -4.65
N GLU A 36 -43.69 2.81 -3.41
CA GLU A 36 -45.06 2.49 -3.01
C GLU A 36 -45.61 3.50 -2.01
N PHE A 37 -46.38 4.42 -2.58
CA PHE A 37 -47.76 4.70 -2.20
C PHE A 37 -48.05 5.15 -0.76
N ALA A 38 -48.16 6.47 -0.64
CA ALA A 38 -48.85 7.15 0.45
C ALA A 38 -50.35 6.82 0.52
N LYS A 39 -50.89 6.64 1.73
CA LYS A 39 -52.27 7.01 2.14
C LYS A 39 -52.45 6.89 3.69
N PRO A 40 -53.49 7.48 4.30
CA PRO A 40 -53.33 8.53 5.29
C PRO A 40 -53.84 8.19 6.71
N ALA A 41 -53.62 9.16 7.59
CA ALA A 41 -53.97 9.25 9.02
C ALA A 41 -55.31 8.60 9.44
N ASN A 42 -55.23 7.82 10.53
CA ASN A 42 -56.38 7.55 11.39
C ASN A 42 -56.15 8.20 12.76
N MET A 43 -56.88 9.28 13.01
CA MET A 43 -56.97 9.98 14.28
C MET A 43 -57.84 9.16 15.24
N LEU A 44 -57.24 8.50 16.23
CA LEU A 44 -57.97 8.01 17.39
C LEU A 44 -57.81 8.99 18.55
N ARG A 45 -58.83 9.85 18.60
CA ARG A 45 -59.27 10.78 19.63
C ARG A 45 -59.34 10.12 21.01
N THR A 46 -58.44 10.46 21.91
CA THR A 46 -58.55 10.15 23.35
C THR A 46 -59.19 11.33 24.09
N PRO A 47 -60.12 11.07 25.04
CA PRO A 47 -60.83 12.12 25.78
C PRO A 47 -59.93 12.78 26.83
N ALA A 48 -59.91 14.11 26.81
CA ALA A 48 -59.42 14.94 27.90
C ALA A 48 -60.33 14.78 29.13
N SER A 49 -59.75 14.37 30.26
CA SER A 49 -60.37 14.54 31.58
C SER A 49 -59.48 15.45 32.41
N SER A 50 -59.99 16.66 32.66
CA SER A 50 -59.44 17.64 33.59
C SER A 50 -59.69 17.16 35.01
N LEU A 51 -58.62 16.89 35.77
CA LEU A 51 -58.66 16.84 37.22
C LEU A 51 -57.59 17.78 37.78
N LEU A 52 -58.04 18.98 38.12
CA LEU A 52 -57.38 19.90 39.04
C LEU A 52 -57.13 19.21 40.38
N ARG A 53 -55.87 18.91 40.69
CA ARG A 53 -55.42 18.75 42.08
C ARG A 53 -54.36 19.80 42.39
N LYS A 54 -54.79 20.77 43.19
CA LYS A 54 -53.95 21.75 43.87
C LYS A 54 -53.18 21.01 44.97
N SER A 55 -51.87 20.85 44.79
CA SER A 55 -50.97 20.34 45.82
C SER A 55 -49.78 21.30 45.96
N LEU A 56 -49.38 21.49 47.20
CA LEU A 56 -48.54 22.56 47.70
C LEU A 56 -47.12 22.50 47.11
N VAL A 57 -46.62 23.65 46.67
CA VAL A 57 -45.23 23.83 46.25
C VAL A 57 -44.32 23.67 47.47
N ARG A 58 -43.74 22.47 47.64
CA ARG A 58 -42.49 22.33 48.38
C ARG A 58 -41.36 22.55 47.37
N SER A 59 -40.82 23.77 47.34
CA SER A 59 -39.55 24.05 46.69
C SER A 59 -38.45 23.25 47.42
N ALA A 60 -38.17 22.05 46.92
CA ALA A 60 -36.87 21.45 47.09
C ALA A 60 -35.99 22.03 45.98
N PRO A 61 -34.76 22.48 46.25
CA PRO A 61 -33.84 22.79 45.17
C PRO A 61 -33.70 21.52 44.35
N ALA A 62 -34.21 21.54 43.12
CA ALA A 62 -33.75 20.61 42.11
C ALA A 62 -32.25 20.83 42.06
N ALA A 63 -31.48 19.94 42.69
CA ALA A 63 -30.10 19.76 42.34
C ALA A 63 -30.14 19.40 40.86
N ALA A 64 -30.04 20.42 40.01
CA ALA A 64 -29.74 20.23 38.61
C ALA A 64 -28.44 19.44 38.65
N SER A 65 -28.54 18.13 38.45
CA SER A 65 -27.44 17.32 38.00
C SER A 65 -27.03 17.97 36.69
N ARG A 66 -26.13 18.95 36.79
CA ARG A 66 -25.35 19.39 35.64
C ARG A 66 -24.84 18.07 35.08
N ALA A 67 -25.29 17.72 33.90
CA ALA A 67 -24.63 16.71 33.09
C ALA A 67 -23.27 17.31 32.71
N SER A 68 -22.41 17.55 33.70
CA SER A 68 -21.00 17.70 33.50
C SER A 68 -20.58 16.33 33.04
N SER A 69 -20.48 16.18 31.72
CA SER A 69 -19.70 15.13 31.10
C SER A 69 -18.41 15.03 31.91
N THR A 70 -18.30 13.98 32.72
CA THR A 70 -17.20 13.88 33.69
C THR A 70 -15.91 13.81 32.90
N ALA A 71 -14.86 14.50 33.37
CA ALA A 71 -13.56 14.47 32.71
C ALA A 71 -13.15 13.01 32.50
N ILE A 72 -12.75 12.67 31.27
CA ILE A 72 -12.43 11.29 30.94
C ILE A 72 -11.20 10.89 31.76
N SER A 73 -11.24 9.70 32.35
CA SER A 73 -10.21 9.26 33.29
C SER A 73 -8.82 9.22 32.63
N ASN A 74 -7.79 9.59 33.39
CA ASN A 74 -6.39 9.56 32.92
C ASN A 74 -5.94 8.17 32.38
N PRO A 75 -6.30 7.01 32.96
CA PRO A 75 -5.89 5.71 32.41
C PRO A 75 -6.54 5.35 31.07
N THR A 76 -7.71 5.90 30.75
CA THR A 76 -8.37 5.68 29.45
C THR A 76 -7.78 6.55 28.34
N LEU A 77 -7.09 7.66 28.68
CA LEU A 77 -6.50 8.57 27.69
C LEU A 77 -4.97 8.47 27.58
N LYS A 78 -4.29 7.97 28.62
CA LYS A 78 -2.82 7.82 28.59
C LYS A 78 -2.41 6.78 27.55
N ASN A 79 -1.45 7.13 26.70
CA ASN A 79 -0.92 6.28 25.61
C ASN A 79 -1.96 5.85 24.56
N ILE A 80 -3.02 6.63 24.35
CA ILE A 80 -3.98 6.35 23.26
C ILE A 80 -3.29 6.16 21.91
N GLU A 81 -2.20 6.89 21.65
CA GLU A 81 -1.45 6.81 20.39
C GLU A 81 -0.99 5.41 20.04
N LYS A 82 -0.59 4.62 21.05
CA LYS A 82 -0.11 3.23 20.88
C LYS A 82 -1.23 2.21 20.98
N ARG A 83 -2.28 2.48 21.77
CA ARG A 83 -3.36 1.52 22.03
C ARG A 83 -4.47 1.58 20.98
N TRP A 84 -4.61 2.69 20.27
CA TRP A 84 -5.72 2.95 19.35
C TRP A 84 -5.92 1.84 18.31
N GLU A 85 -4.84 1.35 17.71
CA GLU A 85 -4.90 0.29 16.68
C GLU A 85 -5.26 -1.11 17.24
N GLY A 86 -4.98 -1.35 18.52
CA GLY A 86 -5.24 -2.63 19.19
C GLY A 86 -6.56 -2.68 19.98
N MET A 87 -7.29 -1.57 20.04
CA MET A 87 -8.55 -1.45 20.77
C MET A 87 -9.72 -2.01 19.93
N PRO A 88 -10.67 -2.76 20.51
CA PRO A 88 -11.86 -3.20 19.78
C PRO A 88 -12.67 -2.00 19.26
N PRO A 89 -13.32 -2.12 18.08
CA PRO A 89 -14.01 -1.00 17.43
C PRO A 89 -15.15 -0.40 18.28
N GLN A 90 -15.73 -1.20 19.17
CA GLN A 90 -16.76 -0.76 20.12
C GLN A 90 -16.19 0.27 21.12
N GLU A 91 -15.06 -0.03 21.75
CA GLU A 91 -14.40 0.88 22.70
C GLU A 91 -13.89 2.15 22.01
N GLN A 92 -13.42 2.04 20.76
CA GLN A 92 -13.03 3.21 19.96
C GLN A 92 -14.22 4.15 19.76
N ALA A 93 -15.40 3.60 19.44
CA ALA A 93 -16.62 4.38 19.28
C ALA A 93 -17.07 5.03 20.60
N GLU A 94 -17.06 4.29 21.71
CA GLU A 94 -17.45 4.81 23.03
C GLU A 94 -16.50 5.92 23.53
N LEU A 95 -15.19 5.73 23.36
CA LEU A 95 -14.18 6.74 23.67
C LEU A 95 -14.39 7.98 22.80
N TRP A 96 -14.62 7.80 21.49
CA TRP A 96 -14.90 8.91 20.58
C TRP A 96 -16.17 9.67 20.95
N MET A 97 -17.27 8.99 21.30
CA MET A 97 -18.53 9.64 21.68
C MET A 97 -18.37 10.44 22.97
N SER A 98 -17.73 9.85 23.99
CA SER A 98 -17.46 10.55 25.26
C SER A 98 -16.57 11.78 25.07
N LEU A 99 -15.54 11.69 24.23
CA LEU A 99 -14.63 12.81 23.93
C LEU A 99 -15.33 13.90 23.11
N ARG A 100 -16.16 13.50 22.15
CA ARG A 100 -16.97 14.42 21.35
C ARG A 100 -17.97 15.19 22.21
N ASP A 101 -18.59 14.55 23.19
CA ASP A 101 -19.53 15.19 24.11
C ASP A 101 -18.83 16.16 25.08
N ARG A 102 -17.58 15.87 25.48
CA ARG A 102 -16.73 16.82 26.23
C ARG A 102 -16.33 18.03 25.39
N MET A 103 -16.00 17.83 24.12
CA MET A 103 -15.58 18.91 23.21
C MET A 103 -16.71 19.88 22.82
N LYS A 104 -17.98 19.50 23.02
CA LYS A 104 -19.13 20.41 22.84
C LYS A 104 -19.16 21.54 23.89
N GLY A 105 -18.51 21.36 25.04
CA GLY A 105 -18.41 22.35 26.10
C GLY A 105 -17.26 23.34 25.92
N SER A 106 -16.89 24.04 26.99
CA SER A 106 -15.75 24.97 27.06
C SER A 106 -14.40 24.25 26.90
N TRP A 107 -13.61 24.69 25.92
CA TRP A 107 -12.29 24.10 25.63
C TRP A 107 -11.20 24.45 26.65
N ILE A 108 -11.47 25.42 27.53
CA ILE A 108 -10.58 25.80 28.63
C ILE A 108 -10.59 24.70 29.71
N ASP A 109 -11.74 24.06 29.91
CA ASP A 109 -11.94 23.02 30.93
C ASP A 109 -11.55 21.61 30.45
N LEU A 110 -11.04 21.49 29.21
CA LEU A 110 -10.46 20.25 28.68
C LEU A 110 -9.00 20.12 29.13
N THR A 111 -8.69 18.95 29.67
CA THR A 111 -7.33 18.58 30.06
C THR A 111 -6.41 18.49 28.82
N LEU A 112 -5.10 18.69 29.03
CA LEU A 112 -4.12 18.57 27.94
C LEU A 112 -4.10 17.16 27.31
N GLN A 113 -4.43 16.13 28.07
CA GLN A 113 -4.48 14.75 27.57
C GLN A 113 -5.72 14.52 26.68
N GLU A 114 -6.89 15.06 27.06
CA GLU A 114 -8.09 15.03 26.21
C GLU A 114 -7.85 15.75 24.89
N LYS A 115 -7.16 16.90 24.91
CA LYS A 115 -6.79 17.65 23.70
C LYS A 115 -5.85 16.87 22.79
N LYS A 116 -4.81 16.25 23.36
CA LYS A 116 -3.85 15.41 22.60
C LYS A 116 -4.54 14.19 22.01
N ALA A 117 -5.38 13.51 22.80
CA ALA A 117 -6.17 12.37 22.36
C ALA A 117 -7.13 12.75 21.22
N ALA A 118 -7.85 13.86 21.34
CA ALA A 118 -8.76 14.34 20.31
C ALA A 118 -8.04 14.66 19.00
N TYR A 119 -6.87 15.30 19.11
CA TYR A 119 -6.01 15.57 17.95
C TYR A 119 -5.55 14.28 17.27
N TRP A 120 -5.08 13.30 18.07
CA TRP A 120 -4.62 12.01 17.54
C TRP A 120 -5.75 11.19 16.90
N ILE A 121 -6.96 11.15 17.47
CA ILE A 121 -8.09 10.39 16.88
C ILE A 121 -8.62 11.06 15.59
N ALA A 122 -8.49 12.38 15.47
CA ALA A 122 -8.93 13.08 14.27
C ALA A 122 -7.91 12.99 13.12
N PHE A 123 -6.62 13.11 13.44
CA PHE A 123 -5.54 13.33 12.47
C PHE A 123 -4.37 12.34 12.57
N GLY A 124 -4.43 11.34 13.44
CA GLY A 124 -3.37 10.35 13.60
C GLY A 124 -3.21 9.45 12.36
N PRO A 125 -2.09 8.73 12.26
CA PRO A 125 -1.80 7.78 11.19
C PRO A 125 -2.58 6.47 11.38
N HIS A 126 -3.91 6.54 11.43
CA HIS A 126 -4.80 5.39 11.57
C HIS A 126 -5.81 5.33 10.42
N GLY A 127 -6.43 4.16 10.22
CA GLY A 127 -7.39 3.94 9.14
C GLY A 127 -6.75 4.16 7.75
N PRO A 128 -7.36 4.92 6.82
CA PRO A 128 -6.79 5.18 5.50
C PRO A 128 -5.48 6.00 5.50
N ARG A 129 -5.04 6.50 6.67
CA ARG A 129 -3.82 7.32 6.83
C ARG A 129 -2.69 6.55 7.52
N THR A 130 -2.79 5.22 7.61
CA THR A 130 -1.73 4.39 8.18
C THR A 130 -0.45 4.53 7.38
N VAL A 131 0.65 4.76 8.07
CA VAL A 131 1.99 4.71 7.48
C VAL A 131 2.32 3.25 7.17
N ASP A 132 3.11 3.02 6.13
CA ASP A 132 3.61 1.67 5.82
C ASP A 132 4.28 1.07 7.06
N PRO A 133 4.07 -0.23 7.32
CA PRO A 133 4.63 -0.88 8.50
C PRO A 133 6.16 -0.76 8.51
N PRO A 134 6.77 -0.62 9.70
CA PRO A 134 8.22 -0.47 9.81
C PRO A 134 8.93 -1.68 9.17
N GLY A 135 9.88 -1.42 8.27
CA GLY A 135 10.63 -2.45 7.56
C GLY A 135 10.08 -2.82 6.16
N SER A 136 9.00 -2.20 5.70
CA SER A 136 8.48 -2.34 4.33
C SER A 136 9.53 -1.99 3.27
N GLY A 137 10.23 -0.86 3.43
CA GLY A 137 11.26 -0.40 2.48
C GLY A 137 12.43 -1.38 2.34
N ALA A 138 12.89 -1.96 3.45
CA ALA A 138 13.95 -2.96 3.42
C ALA A 138 13.50 -4.26 2.73
N ARG A 139 12.24 -4.69 2.95
CA ARG A 139 11.67 -5.86 2.26
C ARG A 139 11.57 -5.63 0.75
N VAL A 140 11.15 -4.44 0.32
CA VAL A 140 11.09 -4.08 -1.11
C VAL A 140 12.49 -4.03 -1.71
N ALA A 141 13.46 -3.39 -1.04
CA ALA A 141 14.84 -3.32 -1.51
C ALA A 141 15.46 -4.71 -1.70
N TRP A 142 15.28 -5.61 -0.73
CA TRP A 142 15.72 -7.00 -0.85
C TRP A 142 14.99 -7.76 -1.96
N GLY A 143 13.67 -7.57 -2.10
CA GLY A 143 12.89 -8.16 -3.19
C GLY A 143 13.42 -7.76 -4.58
N VAL A 144 13.73 -6.47 -4.76
CA VAL A 144 14.30 -5.95 -6.01
C VAL A 144 15.72 -6.51 -6.25
N ALA A 145 16.56 -6.54 -5.22
CA ALA A 145 17.91 -7.08 -5.33
C ALA A 145 17.91 -8.57 -5.71
N VAL A 146 17.02 -9.37 -5.11
CA VAL A 146 16.84 -10.78 -5.47
C VAL A 146 16.30 -10.91 -6.89
N GLY A 147 15.31 -10.10 -7.28
CA GLY A 147 14.77 -10.11 -8.64
C GLY A 147 15.82 -9.82 -9.71
N LEU A 148 16.70 -8.84 -9.47
CA LEU A 148 17.84 -8.55 -10.35
C LEU A 148 18.89 -9.67 -10.34
N GLY A 149 19.16 -10.27 -9.18
CA GLY A 149 20.07 -11.41 -9.09
C GLY A 149 19.57 -12.61 -9.88
N VAL A 150 18.28 -12.93 -9.78
CA VAL A 150 17.64 -14.04 -10.51
C VAL A 150 17.64 -13.76 -12.02
N SER A 151 17.31 -12.54 -12.45
CA SER A 151 17.31 -12.21 -13.88
C SER A 151 18.70 -12.31 -14.51
N LEU A 152 19.73 -11.82 -13.82
CA LEU A 152 21.13 -11.95 -14.26
C LEU A 152 21.60 -13.40 -14.25
N ALA A 153 21.20 -14.21 -13.25
CA ALA A 153 21.54 -15.62 -13.21
C ALA A 153 20.92 -16.39 -14.39
N ILE A 154 19.64 -16.18 -14.68
CA ILE A 154 18.96 -16.77 -15.84
C ILE A 154 19.64 -16.34 -17.14
N PHE A 155 19.94 -15.04 -17.28
CA PHE A 155 20.65 -14.53 -18.45
C PHE A 155 22.03 -15.17 -18.62
N ALA A 156 22.82 -15.28 -17.54
CA ALA A 156 24.14 -15.88 -17.58
C ALA A 156 24.08 -17.37 -17.96
N ILE A 157 23.11 -18.13 -17.43
CA ILE A 157 22.90 -19.54 -17.76
C ILE A 157 22.61 -19.66 -19.26
N ILE A 158 21.62 -18.93 -19.78
CA ILE A 158 21.27 -18.98 -21.21
C ILE A 158 22.47 -18.55 -22.07
N ARG A 159 23.20 -17.51 -21.65
CA ARG A 159 24.36 -16.98 -22.38
C ARG A 159 25.55 -17.95 -22.38
N SER A 160 25.67 -18.81 -21.38
CA SER A 160 26.75 -19.81 -21.29
C SER A 160 26.62 -20.92 -22.33
N PHE A 161 25.39 -21.25 -22.77
CA PHE A 161 25.12 -22.23 -23.82
C PHE A 161 25.11 -21.63 -25.24
N ALA A 162 25.42 -20.34 -25.38
CA ALA A 162 25.41 -19.68 -26.68
C ALA A 162 26.64 -20.06 -27.53
N LYS A 163 26.51 -19.90 -28.86
CA LYS A 163 27.58 -20.17 -29.83
C LYS A 163 28.85 -19.36 -29.51
N PRO A 164 30.04 -19.88 -29.88
CA PRO A 164 31.30 -19.16 -29.70
C PRO A 164 31.29 -17.82 -30.44
N ALA A 165 32.10 -16.87 -29.97
CA ALA A 165 32.26 -15.58 -30.62
C ALA A 165 32.80 -15.74 -32.06
N PRO A 166 32.42 -14.84 -32.99
CA PRO A 166 32.94 -14.88 -34.35
C PRO A 166 34.44 -14.58 -34.38
N ILE A 167 35.14 -15.08 -35.41
CA ILE A 167 36.59 -14.89 -35.59
C ILE A 167 37.02 -13.42 -35.68
N THR A 168 36.11 -12.50 -36.02
CA THR A 168 36.39 -11.08 -36.14
C THR A 168 36.38 -10.36 -34.79
N MET A 169 35.92 -11.02 -33.72
CA MET A 169 35.87 -10.52 -32.35
C MET A 169 37.07 -11.01 -31.51
N THR A 170 38.23 -11.09 -32.14
CA THR A 170 39.53 -11.35 -31.50
C THR A 170 40.40 -10.09 -31.56
N LYS A 171 41.26 -9.88 -30.56
CA LYS A 171 42.11 -8.69 -30.47
C LYS A 171 42.99 -8.48 -31.72
N GLU A 172 43.60 -9.54 -32.24
CA GLU A 172 44.48 -9.51 -33.41
C GLU A 172 43.74 -9.02 -34.67
N TRP A 173 42.50 -9.46 -34.86
CA TRP A 173 41.68 -9.06 -36.01
C TRP A 173 41.23 -7.59 -35.90
N GLN A 174 40.97 -7.13 -34.68
CA GLN A 174 40.60 -5.74 -34.41
C GLN A 174 41.79 -4.79 -34.54
N GLU A 175 43.00 -5.24 -34.17
CA GLU A 175 44.25 -4.50 -34.38
C GLU A 175 44.59 -4.40 -35.88
N ALA A 176 44.49 -5.51 -36.63
CA ALA A 176 44.65 -5.48 -38.09
C ALA A 176 43.60 -4.59 -38.78
N SER A 177 42.37 -4.57 -38.25
CA SER A 177 41.32 -3.66 -38.73
C SER A 177 41.66 -2.21 -38.45
N ASN A 178 42.23 -1.89 -37.28
CA ASN A 178 42.70 -0.56 -36.93
C ASN A 178 43.82 -0.09 -37.87
N GLU A 179 44.80 -0.93 -38.18
CA GLU A 179 45.88 -0.61 -39.14
C GLU A 179 45.31 -0.28 -40.52
N ARG A 180 44.33 -1.06 -40.98
CA ARG A 180 43.64 -0.78 -42.24
C ARG A 180 42.86 0.54 -42.22
N LEU A 181 42.24 0.88 -41.09
CA LEU A 181 41.52 2.16 -40.93
C LEU A 181 42.47 3.35 -40.95
N ILE A 182 43.65 3.23 -40.33
CA ILE A 182 44.70 4.25 -40.38
C ILE A 182 45.25 4.39 -41.80
N ALA A 183 45.49 3.28 -42.50
CA ALA A 183 45.93 3.29 -43.90
C ALA A 183 44.91 3.98 -44.83
N GLN A 184 43.61 3.82 -44.53
CA GLN A 184 42.51 4.45 -45.26
C GLN A 184 42.19 5.87 -44.78
N LYS A 185 42.88 6.38 -43.75
CA LYS A 185 42.60 7.67 -43.10
C LYS A 185 41.14 7.81 -42.65
N ALA A 186 40.57 6.73 -42.12
CA ALA A 186 39.20 6.74 -41.61
C ALA A 186 39.12 7.61 -40.33
N ASP A 187 38.10 8.46 -40.28
CA ASP A 187 37.82 9.42 -39.20
C ASP A 187 39.04 10.29 -38.79
N PRO A 188 39.53 11.16 -39.68
CA PRO A 188 40.77 11.92 -39.45
C PRO A 188 40.64 13.06 -38.44
N ILE A 189 39.43 13.48 -38.06
CA ILE A 189 39.19 14.63 -37.15
C ILE A 189 39.06 14.18 -35.69
N THR A 190 38.33 13.10 -35.42
CA THR A 190 38.01 12.64 -34.05
C THR A 190 38.36 11.18 -33.78
N GLY A 191 38.67 10.41 -34.82
CA GLY A 191 38.84 8.97 -34.75
C GLY A 191 40.29 8.53 -34.72
N ILE A 192 40.47 7.24 -35.00
CA ILE A 192 41.74 6.52 -34.86
C ILE A 192 42.88 7.07 -35.73
N SER A 193 42.55 7.77 -36.82
CA SER A 193 43.54 8.35 -37.75
C SER A 193 43.90 9.81 -37.43
N SER A 194 43.38 10.38 -36.34
CA SER A 194 43.68 11.76 -35.95
C SER A 194 45.04 11.88 -35.25
N GLU A 195 45.74 13.00 -35.47
CA GLU A 195 47.11 13.26 -34.96
C GLU A 195 47.22 13.26 -33.42
N GLY A 196 46.08 13.32 -32.71
CA GLY A 196 46.01 13.34 -31.25
C GLY A 196 45.30 12.13 -30.63
N TYR A 197 44.99 11.07 -31.38
CA TYR A 197 44.19 9.96 -30.88
C TYR A 197 44.93 9.15 -29.80
N LYS A 198 44.37 9.12 -28.58
CA LYS A 198 44.86 8.28 -27.46
C LYS A 198 43.76 7.32 -27.04
N GLY A 199 43.72 6.14 -27.66
CA GLY A 199 42.74 5.09 -27.36
C GLY A 199 43.09 3.75 -28.01
N LYS A 200 42.37 2.68 -27.63
CA LYS A 200 42.56 1.32 -28.18
C LYS A 200 41.88 1.11 -29.54
N GLY A 201 41.29 2.15 -30.13
CA GLY A 201 40.59 2.05 -31.41
C GLY A 201 39.36 1.16 -31.32
N MET A 202 39.15 0.33 -32.36
CA MET A 202 38.04 -0.62 -32.44
C MET A 202 38.26 -1.90 -31.62
N VAL A 203 39.27 -1.94 -30.74
CA VAL A 203 39.56 -3.13 -29.92
C VAL A 203 38.61 -3.21 -28.74
N GLN A 204 37.73 -4.21 -28.76
CA GLN A 204 36.71 -4.49 -27.74
C GLN A 204 36.92 -5.84 -27.04
N SER A 205 37.61 -6.78 -27.68
CA SER A 205 37.80 -8.14 -27.15
C SER A 205 39.17 -8.37 -26.51
N ALA A 206 39.23 -9.32 -25.58
CA ALA A 206 40.48 -9.84 -25.03
C ALA A 206 41.33 -10.54 -26.13
N PRO A 207 42.66 -10.70 -25.94
CA PRO A 207 43.48 -11.52 -26.83
C PRO A 207 42.92 -12.93 -26.92
N LYS A 208 43.02 -13.55 -28.10
CA LYS A 208 42.64 -14.94 -28.30
C LYS A 208 43.37 -15.81 -27.27
N GLY A 209 42.62 -16.42 -26.36
CA GLY A 209 43.17 -17.38 -25.40
C GLY A 209 43.67 -18.61 -26.16
N ASN A 210 44.87 -19.09 -25.80
CA ASN A 210 45.41 -20.37 -26.27
C ASN A 210 44.67 -21.54 -25.65
#